data_AF-A0A433T5P6-F1
#
_entry.id   AF-A0A433T5P6-F1
#
_cell.length_a   1.000
_cell.length_b   1.000
_cell.length_c   1.000
_cell.angle_alpha   90.00
_cell.angle_beta   90.00
_cell.angle_gamma   90.00
#
_symmetry.space_group_name_H-M   'P 1'
#
loop_
_entity.id
_entity.type
_entity.pdbx_description
1 polymer ?
#
loop_
_entity_poly.entity_id
_entity_poly.type
_entity_poly.pdbx_seq_one_letter_code
_entity_poly.pdbx_strand_id
1 'polypeptide(L)'
;MALPYRQGLFLIRKGYFQLTLRSYAKKIGKVGGAGAQKARMEVETDAQKLLTHCCGANIFLEGSDPEIKPDQEYPEWLWSLRTERGGQDLAELDPNTSAYWKRLSNLTSQRNARVSKRLLKLNAIQHPEDALS
;
A
#
# COMPACT_ATOMS: atom_id res chain seq x y z
N MET A 1 -41.50 23.92 13.60
CA MET A 1 -40.06 23.82 13.29
C MET A 1 -39.88 22.70 12.26
N ALA A 2 -39.77 23.06 10.98
CA ALA A 2 -39.51 22.12 9.89
C ALA A 2 -38.56 22.82 8.93
N LEU A 3 -37.31 22.36 8.85
CA LEU A 3 -36.37 22.87 7.85
C LEU A 3 -36.61 22.12 6.54
N PRO A 4 -36.91 22.83 5.43
CA PRO A 4 -37.27 22.21 4.17
C PRO A 4 -36.05 21.57 3.52
N TYR A 5 -36.26 20.32 3.12
CA TYR A 5 -35.43 19.51 2.24
C TYR A 5 -35.05 20.31 0.98
N ARG A 6 -33.82 20.84 0.93
CA ARG A 6 -33.29 21.46 -0.28
C ARG A 6 -33.06 20.37 -1.32
N GLN A 7 -33.94 20.32 -2.31
CA GLN A 7 -33.72 19.64 -3.58
C GLN A 7 -32.52 20.29 -4.29
N GLY A 8 -31.34 19.73 -4.05
CA GLY A 8 -30.15 20.02 -4.87
C GLY A 8 -30.19 19.15 -6.12
N LEU A 9 -30.59 19.74 -7.24
CA LEU A 9 -30.41 19.17 -8.58
C LEU A 9 -28.91 18.99 -8.82
N PHE A 10 -28.37 17.81 -8.51
CA PHE A 10 -27.03 17.42 -8.95
C PHE A 10 -27.09 17.22 -10.47
N LEU A 11 -26.80 18.30 -11.20
CA LEU A 11 -26.42 18.23 -12.60
C LEU A 11 -25.15 17.36 -12.67
N ILE A 12 -25.33 16.10 -13.06
CA ILE A 12 -24.24 15.21 -13.48
C ILE A 12 -23.68 15.82 -14.76
N ARG A 13 -22.73 16.74 -14.60
CA ARG A 13 -21.88 17.19 -15.68
C ARG A 13 -21.12 15.94 -16.12
N LYS A 14 -21.49 15.40 -17.30
CA LYS A 14 -20.70 14.42 -18.07
C LYS A 14 -19.34 15.06 -18.38
N GLY A 15 -18.49 15.17 -17.37
CA GLY A 15 -17.08 15.34 -17.53
C GLY A 15 -16.60 14.01 -18.08
N TYR A 16 -16.33 13.98 -19.37
CA TYR A 16 -15.38 13.05 -19.94
C TYR A 16 -14.11 13.19 -19.10
N PHE A 17 -13.97 12.35 -18.08
CA PHE A 17 -12.66 12.04 -17.54
C PHE A 17 -11.99 11.32 -18.70
N GLN A 18 -11.35 12.09 -19.59
CA GLN A 18 -10.46 11.54 -20.59
C GLN A 18 -9.46 10.70 -19.78
N LEU A 19 -9.67 9.38 -19.80
CA LEU A 19 -8.61 8.42 -19.60
C LEU A 19 -7.60 8.77 -20.68
N THR A 20 -6.65 9.64 -20.34
CA THR A 20 -5.44 9.77 -21.11
C THR A 20 -4.73 8.44 -20.90
N LEU A 21 -5.05 7.46 -21.76
CA LEU A 21 -4.15 6.36 -22.04
C LEU A 21 -2.87 7.05 -22.50
N ARG A 22 -1.94 7.22 -21.56
CA ARG A 22 -0.66 7.89 -21.78
C ARG A 22 0.24 6.93 -22.54
N SER A 23 -0.14 6.61 -23.78
CA SER A 23 0.60 5.81 -24.73
C SER A 23 1.27 6.73 -25.76
N TYR A 24 2.12 7.65 -25.30
CA TYR A 24 3.07 8.31 -26.19
C TYR A 24 4.28 8.85 -25.41
N ALA A 25 5.14 7.92 -25.03
CA ALA A 25 6.59 8.03 -25.06
C ALA A 25 7.08 6.67 -24.58
N LYS A 26 7.42 5.77 -25.51
CA LYS A 26 8.33 4.68 -25.16
C LYS A 26 9.62 5.40 -24.76
N LYS A 27 9.80 5.67 -23.46
CA LYS A 27 11.11 6.02 -22.94
C LYS A 27 11.98 4.89 -23.45
N ILE A 28 12.95 5.20 -24.31
CA ILE A 28 14.12 4.37 -24.51
C ILE A 28 14.65 4.24 -23.09
N GLY A 29 14.30 3.11 -22.46
CA GLY A 29 14.84 2.76 -21.18
C GLY A 29 16.33 2.75 -21.43
N LYS A 30 17.03 3.75 -20.89
CA LYS A 30 18.45 3.60 -20.64
C LYS A 30 18.52 2.29 -19.89
N VAL A 31 19.02 1.28 -20.59
CA VAL A 31 19.21 -0.07 -20.09
C VAL A 31 19.96 0.12 -18.79
N GLY A 32 19.24 0.03 -17.66
CA GLY A 32 19.88 -0.39 -16.44
C GLY A 32 20.50 -1.71 -16.84
N GLY A 33 21.84 -1.73 -16.90
CA GLY A 33 22.61 -2.86 -17.41
C GLY A 33 21.98 -4.15 -16.90
N ALA A 34 21.61 -5.04 -17.82
CA ALA A 34 21.27 -6.40 -17.45
C ALA A 34 22.49 -6.96 -16.72
N GLY A 35 22.43 -6.99 -15.38
CA GLY A 35 23.59 -7.32 -14.54
C GLY A 35 23.90 -6.35 -13.38
N ALA A 36 23.16 -5.24 -13.20
CA ALA A 36 23.22 -4.49 -11.95
C ALA A 36 22.55 -5.31 -10.82
N GLN A 37 23.26 -6.33 -10.35
CA GLN A 37 22.89 -7.08 -9.16
C GLN A 37 22.84 -6.07 -8.01
N LYS A 38 21.74 -6.07 -7.26
CA LYS A 38 21.65 -5.30 -6.01
C LYS A 38 22.80 -5.78 -5.13
N ALA A 39 23.74 -4.91 -4.81
CA ALA A 39 24.81 -5.24 -3.88
C ALA A 39 24.17 -5.71 -2.57
N ARG A 40 24.31 -7.01 -2.26
CA ARG A 40 23.87 -7.56 -0.99
C ARG A 40 24.98 -7.27 0.00
N MET A 41 24.75 -6.29 0.87
CA MET A 41 25.66 -6.01 1.97
C MET A 41 25.71 -7.22 2.90
N GLU A 42 26.90 -7.53 3.40
CA GLU A 42 27.09 -8.57 4.39
C GLU A 42 26.38 -8.16 5.68
N VAL A 43 25.62 -9.08 6.26
CA VAL A 43 24.89 -8.81 7.50
C VAL A 43 25.84 -9.07 8.66
N GLU A 44 26.03 -8.06 9.49
CA GLU A 44 26.83 -8.15 10.71
C GLU A 44 26.28 -9.24 11.64
N THR A 45 27.16 -10.09 12.17
CA THR A 45 26.80 -11.22 13.05
C THR A 45 27.05 -10.94 14.53
N ASP A 46 27.73 -9.85 14.86
CA ASP A 46 28.14 -9.54 16.23
C ASP A 46 26.98 -8.97 17.05
N ALA A 47 26.58 -9.69 18.10
CA ALA A 47 25.42 -9.34 18.93
C ALA A 47 25.56 -7.98 19.63
N GLN A 48 26.77 -7.61 20.08
CA GLN A 48 27.01 -6.33 20.76
C GLN A 48 26.79 -5.15 19.80
N LYS A 49 27.25 -5.26 18.55
CA LYS A 49 27.11 -4.22 17.53
C LYS A 49 25.65 -4.05 17.10
N LEU A 50 24.90 -5.15 17.01
CA LEU A 50 23.47 -5.14 16.69
C LEU A 50 22.60 -4.50 17.81
N LEU A 51 23.07 -4.54 19.05
CA LEU A 51 22.38 -3.92 20.18
C LEU A 51 22.64 -2.41 20.25
N THR A 52 23.84 -1.95 19.91
CA THR A 52 24.24 -0.54 20.04
C THR A 52 23.95 0.29 18.80
N HIS A 53 23.93 -0.33 17.62
CA HIS A 53 23.86 0.38 16.34
C HIS A 53 22.79 -0.19 15.42
N CYS A 54 22.12 0.71 14.68
CA CYS A 54 21.18 0.33 13.64
C CYS A 54 21.95 -0.01 12.35
N CYS A 55 22.47 -1.25 12.30
CA CYS A 55 23.33 -1.72 11.22
C CYS A 55 22.58 -1.70 9.87
N GLY A 56 23.20 -1.08 8.85
CA GLY A 56 22.65 -0.98 7.49
C GLY A 56 21.67 0.18 7.27
N ALA A 57 21.57 1.11 8.22
CA ALA A 57 20.81 2.34 8.05
C ALA A 57 21.59 3.40 7.26
N ASN A 58 22.93 3.38 7.31
CA ASN A 58 23.75 4.28 6.50
C ASN A 58 23.79 3.82 5.02
N ILE A 59 23.41 4.71 4.11
CA ILE A 59 23.47 4.49 2.65
C ILE A 59 24.62 5.26 1.97
N PHE A 60 25.30 6.14 2.70
CA PHE A 60 26.38 6.96 2.20
C PHE A 60 27.70 6.19 2.17
N LEU A 61 28.61 6.56 1.27
CA LEU A 61 29.94 5.95 1.18
C LEU A 61 30.80 6.27 2.41
N GLU A 62 30.57 7.45 3.00
CA GLU A 62 31.28 7.95 4.17
C GLU A 62 30.29 8.11 5.33
N GLY A 63 30.69 7.69 6.52
CA GLY A 63 29.88 7.75 7.74
C GLY A 63 29.73 6.40 8.42
N SER A 64 29.39 6.43 9.71
CA SER A 64 29.05 5.26 10.50
C SER A 64 27.54 5.06 10.56
N ASP A 65 27.11 3.85 10.91
CA ASP A 65 25.70 3.60 11.23
C ASP A 65 25.26 4.40 12.47
N PRO A 66 23.99 4.82 12.54
CA PRO A 66 23.46 5.57 13.66
C PRO A 66 23.35 4.70 14.92
N GLU A 67 23.75 5.26 16.06
CA GLU A 67 23.65 4.60 17.37
C GLU A 67 22.22 4.64 17.92
N ILE A 68 21.85 3.58 18.64
CA ILE A 68 20.57 3.46 19.34
C ILE A 68 20.69 4.21 20.67
N LYS A 69 19.83 5.22 20.84
CA LYS A 69 19.79 6.12 21.99
C LYS A 69 18.89 5.56 23.10
N PRO A 70 18.95 6.10 24.34
CA PRO A 70 18.00 5.71 25.38
C PRO A 70 16.57 6.14 25.03
N ASP A 71 15.59 5.41 25.54
CA ASP A 71 14.16 5.59 25.23
C ASP A 71 13.62 7.01 25.47
N GLN A 72 14.24 7.76 26.38
CA GLN A 72 13.87 9.14 26.73
C GLN A 72 14.14 10.16 25.62
N GLU A 73 15.08 9.87 24.72
CA GLU A 73 15.42 10.77 23.62
C GLU A 73 14.44 10.65 22.46
N TYR A 74 13.74 9.52 22.37
CA TYR A 74 12.73 9.29 21.35
C TYR A 74 11.39 9.87 21.77
N PRO A 75 10.62 10.43 20.82
CA PRO A 75 9.31 11.00 21.12
C PRO A 75 8.31 9.92 21.56
N GLU A 76 7.38 10.27 22.45
CA GLU A 76 6.42 9.33 23.05
C GLU A 76 5.65 8.52 22.01
N TRP A 77 5.22 9.17 20.92
CA TRP A 77 4.34 8.55 19.93
C TRP A 77 4.92 7.28 19.31
N LEU A 78 6.24 7.08 19.35
CA LEU A 78 6.91 5.87 18.90
C LEU A 78 6.41 4.62 19.65
N TRP A 79 6.21 4.76 20.96
CA TRP A 79 5.78 3.69 21.85
C TRP A 79 4.25 3.46 21.81
N SER A 80 3.51 4.44 21.31
CA SER A 80 2.07 4.36 21.06
C SER A 80 1.71 3.68 19.72
N LEU A 81 2.70 3.33 18.89
CA LEU A 81 2.46 2.65 17.62
C LEU A 81 2.04 1.19 17.81
N ARG A 82 1.08 0.75 17.00
CA ARG A 82 0.61 -0.64 17.02
C ARG A 82 1.56 -1.56 16.26
N THR A 83 2.20 -2.49 16.96
CA THR A 83 3.15 -3.47 16.41
C THR A 83 2.49 -4.78 15.97
N GLU A 84 1.20 -4.96 16.28
CA GLU A 84 0.49 -6.19 15.99
C GLU A 84 0.34 -6.45 14.49
N ARG A 85 0.42 -7.73 14.12
CA ARG A 85 0.21 -8.17 12.75
C ARG A 85 -1.26 -8.01 12.37
N GLY A 86 -1.51 -7.13 11.43
CA GLY A 86 -2.84 -6.88 10.87
C GLY A 86 -3.16 -5.38 10.85
N GLY A 87 -4.10 -4.96 10.01
CA GLY A 87 -4.72 -3.64 10.19
C GLY A 87 -5.75 -3.69 11.33
N GLN A 88 -6.10 -2.54 11.89
CA GLN A 88 -7.24 -2.44 12.84
C GLN A 88 -8.47 -3.10 12.22
N ASP A 89 -9.28 -3.74 13.07
CA ASP A 89 -10.53 -4.27 12.57
C ASP A 89 -11.48 -3.14 12.20
N LEU A 90 -12.38 -3.40 11.25
CA LEU A 90 -13.33 -2.38 10.81
C LEU A 90 -14.29 -1.98 11.95
N ALA A 91 -14.62 -2.91 12.85
CA ALA A 91 -15.53 -2.67 13.97
C ALA A 91 -14.94 -1.76 15.05
N GLU A 92 -13.61 -1.71 15.19
CA GLU A 92 -12.91 -0.89 16.18
C GLU A 92 -12.70 0.56 15.70
N LEU A 93 -12.75 0.77 14.38
CA LEU A 93 -12.51 2.06 13.76
C LEU A 93 -13.77 2.94 13.81
N ASP A 94 -13.60 4.19 14.23
CA ASP A 94 -14.68 5.18 14.20
C ASP A 94 -15.08 5.55 12.75
N PRO A 95 -16.37 5.44 12.37
CA PRO A 95 -16.87 5.80 11.04
C PRO A 95 -16.61 7.25 10.60
N ASN A 96 -16.40 8.17 11.55
CA ASN A 96 -16.11 9.57 11.23
C ASN A 96 -14.64 9.82 10.86
N THR A 97 -13.79 8.80 10.99
CA THR A 97 -12.35 8.90 10.70
C THR A 97 -12.03 8.38 9.30
N SER A 98 -11.09 9.02 8.60
CA SER A 98 -10.68 8.60 7.23
C SER A 98 -10.10 7.17 7.17
N ALA A 99 -9.52 6.69 8.27
CA ALA A 99 -8.97 5.34 8.41
C ALA A 99 -10.04 4.25 8.22
N TYR A 100 -11.25 4.46 8.75
CA TYR A 100 -12.38 3.55 8.59
C TYR A 100 -12.72 3.33 7.11
N TRP A 101 -12.88 4.43 6.37
CA TRP A 101 -13.24 4.37 4.94
C TRP A 101 -12.14 3.77 4.07
N LYS A 102 -10.87 4.04 4.38
CA LYS A 102 -9.72 3.38 3.72
C LYS A 102 -9.75 1.87 3.96
N ARG A 103 -10.00 1.45 5.20
CA ARG A 103 -10.12 0.03 5.57
C ARG A 103 -11.27 -0.64 4.84
N LEU A 104 -12.45 -0.03 4.83
CA LEU A 104 -13.64 -0.53 4.13
C LEU A 104 -13.40 -0.67 2.62
N SER A 105 -12.77 0.32 1.99
CA SER A 105 -12.43 0.29 0.56
C SER A 105 -11.48 -0.87 0.21
N ASN A 106 -10.46 -1.08 1.03
CA ASN A 106 -9.52 -2.20 0.87
C ASN A 106 -10.23 -3.55 1.02
N LEU A 107 -11.08 -3.72 2.04
CA LEU A 107 -11.86 -4.93 2.25
C LEU A 107 -12.83 -5.21 1.10
N THR A 108 -13.50 -4.17 0.60
CA THR A 108 -14.40 -4.26 -0.55
C THR A 108 -13.65 -4.69 -1.81
N SER A 109 -12.48 -4.09 -2.06
CA SER A 109 -11.63 -4.45 -3.20
C SER A 109 -11.16 -5.91 -3.11
N GLN A 110 -10.75 -6.36 -1.93
CA GLN A 110 -10.36 -7.76 -1.70
C GLN A 110 -11.55 -8.72 -1.92
N ARG A 111 -12.73 -8.38 -1.42
CA ARG A 111 -13.96 -9.15 -1.64
C ARG A 111 -14.27 -9.26 -3.13
N ASN A 112 -14.26 -8.15 -3.84
CA ASN A 112 -14.56 -8.10 -5.27
C ASN A 112 -13.55 -8.92 -6.09
N ALA A 113 -12.27 -8.87 -5.75
CA ALA A 113 -11.24 -9.71 -6.38
C ALA A 113 -11.50 -11.21 -6.15
N ARG A 114 -11.91 -11.61 -4.94
CA ARG A 114 -12.27 -13.01 -4.63
C ARG A 114 -13.51 -13.46 -5.39
N VAL A 115 -14.55 -12.62 -5.42
CA VAL A 115 -15.80 -12.91 -6.14
C VAL A 115 -15.52 -13.02 -7.64
N SER A 116 -14.78 -12.07 -8.23
CA SER A 116 -14.40 -12.10 -9.64
C SER A 116 -13.67 -13.39 -10.01
N LYS A 117 -12.68 -13.83 -9.23
CA LYS A 117 -11.99 -15.11 -9.46
C LYS A 117 -12.94 -16.30 -9.41
N ARG A 118 -13.90 -16.31 -8.48
CA ARG A 118 -14.89 -17.39 -8.39
C ARG A 118 -15.84 -17.40 -9.58
N LEU A 119 -16.32 -16.22 -10.00
CA LEU A 119 -17.19 -16.08 -11.17
C LEU A 119 -16.48 -16.53 -12.44
N LEU A 120 -15.22 -16.15 -12.64
CA LEU A 120 -14.41 -16.61 -13.78
C LEU A 120 -14.30 -18.14 -13.82
N LYS A 121 -14.08 -18.79 -12.67
CA LYS A 121 -14.04 -20.25 -12.57
C LYS A 121 -15.39 -20.90 -12.89
N LEU A 122 -16.49 -20.34 -12.39
CA LEU A 122 -17.83 -20.85 -12.67
C LEU A 122 -18.16 -20.71 -14.16
N ASN A 123 -17.82 -19.57 -14.76
CA ASN A 123 -18.02 -19.31 -16.17
C ASN A 123 -17.28 -20.36 -17.04
N ALA A 124 -16.00 -20.61 -16.74
CA ALA A 124 -15.21 -21.63 -17.43
C ALA A 124 -15.78 -23.07 -17.30
N ILE A 125 -16.54 -23.37 -16.24
CA ILE A 125 -17.20 -24.67 -16.07
C ILE A 125 -18.50 -24.73 -16.89
N GLN A 126 -19.25 -23.62 -16.93
CA GLN A 126 -20.54 -23.54 -17.62
C GLN A 126 -20.39 -23.45 -19.15
N HIS A 127 -19.31 -22.81 -19.61
CA HIS A 127 -19.03 -22.53 -21.02
C HIS A 127 -17.60 -22.97 -21.39
N PRO A 128 -17.34 -24.29 -21.50
CA PRO A 128 -16.02 -24.80 -21.87
C PRO A 128 -15.64 -24.49 -23.33
N GLU A 129 -16.62 -24.27 -24.22
CA GLU A 129 -16.42 -23.95 -25.64
C GLU A 129 -15.67 -22.63 -25.86
N ASP A 130 -15.90 -21.65 -24.99
CA ASP A 130 -15.30 -20.31 -25.07
C ASP A 130 -13.78 -20.32 -24.75
N ALA A 131 -13.25 -21.41 -24.20
CA ALA A 131 -11.83 -21.54 -23.86
C ALA A 131 -10.95 -21.99 -25.04
N LEU A 132 -11.54 -22.40 -26.17
CA LEU A 132 -10.85 -22.98 -27.33
C LEU A 132 -10.83 -22.06 -28.57
N SER A 133 -11.42 -20.87 -28.49
CA SER A 133 -11.39 -19.83 -29.52
C SER A 133 -10.30 -18.79 -29.28
#